data_AF-A0A6A5EXY3-F1
#
_entry.id   AF-A0A6A5EXY3-F1
#
_cell.length_a   1.000
_cell.length_b   1.000
_cell.length_c   1.000
_cell.angle_alpha   90.00
_cell.angle_beta   90.00
_cell.angle_gamma   90.00
#
_symmetry.space_group_name_H-M   'P 1'
#
loop_
_entity.id
_entity.type
_entity.pdbx_description
1 polymer ?
#
loop_
_entity_poly.entity_id
_entity_poly.type
_entity_poly.pdbx_seq_one_letter_code
_entity_poly.pdbx_strand_id
1 'polypeptide(L)'
;MLSKSKYFPELVVDHSLVARLERSDTIRCIKSCQPNDVACVLDPMHSVSHTFISLPTFREFTKPEEIVFLRTTVPAYGSYHVGSYDVKFDILEGNVDNAFNIIKRVENGVYVGVVRQVKSLIGPLTTVLKLSMRNLTTQGDSGQNIINVHVFVSEFWF
;
A
#
# COMPACT_ATOMS: atom_id res chain seq x y z
N MET A 1 19.27 22.11 -13.88
CA MET A 1 18.65 21.33 -14.98
C MET A 1 18.25 19.98 -14.41
N LEU A 2 16.98 19.81 -14.01
CA LEU A 2 16.42 18.53 -13.60
C LEU A 2 15.44 18.09 -14.68
N SER A 3 15.72 16.91 -15.22
CA SER A 3 15.00 16.28 -16.32
C SER A 3 13.53 16.09 -15.98
N LYS A 4 12.63 16.62 -16.82
CA LYS A 4 11.20 16.31 -16.82
C LYS A 4 11.04 14.83 -17.20
N SER A 5 10.81 13.97 -16.21
CA SER A 5 10.22 12.66 -16.45
C SER A 5 8.76 12.88 -16.86
N LYS A 6 8.51 12.82 -18.17
CA LYS A 6 7.19 12.85 -18.81
C LYS A 6 6.40 11.60 -18.40
N TYR A 7 5.09 11.78 -18.24
CA TYR A 7 4.08 10.77 -17.88
C TYR A 7 4.00 10.39 -16.40
N PHE A 8 3.38 11.28 -15.62
CA PHE A 8 2.64 10.90 -14.42
C PHE A 8 1.22 11.47 -14.57
N PRO A 9 0.14 10.68 -14.39
CA PRO A 9 -1.22 11.21 -14.33
C PRO A 9 -1.35 12.19 -13.16
N GLU A 10 -2.22 13.18 -13.31
CA GLU A 10 -2.42 14.27 -12.36
C GLU A 10 -3.09 13.71 -11.08
N LEU A 11 -2.25 13.43 -10.10
CA LEU A 11 -2.61 12.87 -8.80
C LEU A 11 -3.06 14.02 -7.89
N VAL A 12 -4.34 14.01 -7.48
CA VAL A 12 -4.90 15.05 -6.60
C VAL A 12 -4.91 14.54 -5.16
N VAL A 13 -4.51 15.41 -4.23
CA VAL A 13 -4.62 15.17 -2.77
C VAL A 13 -6.06 15.44 -2.35
N ASP A 14 -6.74 14.46 -1.76
CA ASP A 14 -8.10 14.64 -1.25
C ASP A 14 -8.10 15.50 0.03
N HIS A 15 -8.55 16.75 -0.09
CA HIS A 15 -8.60 17.74 0.99
C HIS A 15 -9.85 17.63 1.90
N SER A 16 -10.84 16.78 1.60
CA SER A 16 -12.03 16.61 2.45
C SER A 16 -11.72 15.94 3.81
N LEU A 17 -10.51 15.40 3.96
CA LEU A 17 -9.94 14.84 5.18
C LEU A 17 -9.15 15.86 6.02
N VAL A 18 -8.98 17.10 5.57
CA VAL A 18 -8.07 18.10 6.18
C VAL A 18 -8.49 18.50 7.60
N ALA A 19 -9.79 18.45 7.93
CA ALA A 19 -10.26 18.71 9.29
C ALA A 19 -10.06 17.55 10.28
N ARG A 20 -9.62 16.37 9.82
CA ARG A 20 -9.28 15.19 10.66
C ARG A 20 -7.78 14.82 10.59
N LEU A 21 -6.98 15.64 9.90
CA LEU A 21 -5.59 15.36 9.50
C LEU A 21 -4.53 15.73 10.54
N GLU A 22 -4.88 15.83 11.83
CA GLU A 22 -3.91 15.93 12.93
C GLU A 22 -3.27 14.56 13.26
N ARG A 23 -3.62 13.47 12.56
CA ARG A 23 -3.14 12.11 12.88
C ARG A 23 -3.26 11.10 11.74
N SER A 24 -2.69 11.38 10.58
CA SER A 24 -2.55 10.35 9.55
C SER A 24 -1.13 10.36 8.97
N ASP A 25 -0.34 9.35 9.34
CA ASP A 25 1.01 9.09 8.79
C ASP A 25 0.97 8.65 7.31
N THR A 26 -0.14 8.90 6.60
CA THR A 26 -0.39 8.44 5.23
C THR A 26 -0.91 9.57 4.35
N ILE A 27 -0.17 9.85 3.29
CA ILE A 27 -0.57 10.76 2.22
C ILE A 27 -1.11 9.91 1.07
N ARG A 28 -2.34 10.16 0.61
CA ARG A 28 -2.96 9.42 -0.50
C ARG A 28 -3.30 10.36 -1.64
N CYS A 29 -2.86 9.98 -2.83
CA CYS A 29 -3.20 10.63 -4.07
C CYS A 29 -4.10 9.73 -4.92
N ILE A 30 -5.17 10.30 -5.46
CA ILE A 30 -6.14 9.58 -6.28
C ILE A 30 -6.04 10.10 -7.71
N LYS A 31 -6.07 9.17 -8.67
CA LYS A 31 -6.06 9.49 -10.09
C LYS A 31 -7.30 10.28 -10.47
N SER A 32 -7.08 11.43 -11.13
CA SER A 32 -8.12 12.22 -11.77
C SER A 32 -7.73 12.43 -13.23
N CYS A 33 -8.61 12.10 -14.16
CA CYS A 33 -8.36 12.25 -15.59
C CYS A 33 -9.32 13.29 -16.18
N GLN A 34 -8.80 14.10 -17.11
CA GLN A 34 -9.66 14.86 -18.00
C GLN A 34 -10.47 13.89 -18.89
N PRO A 35 -11.74 14.20 -19.22
CA PRO A 35 -12.60 13.29 -19.99
C PRO A 35 -12.00 12.83 -21.33
N ASN A 36 -11.15 13.66 -21.94
CA ASN A 36 -10.56 13.40 -23.26
C ASN A 36 -9.15 12.78 -23.19
N ASP A 37 -8.58 12.60 -21.99
CA ASP A 37 -7.27 11.98 -21.83
C ASP A 37 -7.41 10.45 -21.73
N VAL A 38 -7.51 9.81 -22.89
CA VAL A 38 -7.67 8.36 -23.01
C VAL A 38 -6.49 7.60 -22.41
N ALA A 39 -5.27 8.13 -22.53
CA ALA A 39 -4.08 7.51 -21.96
C ALA A 39 -4.17 7.49 -20.43
N CYS A 40 -4.60 8.60 -19.83
CA CYS A 40 -4.90 8.65 -18.41
C CYS A 40 -5.98 7.62 -18.07
N VAL A 41 -7.14 7.62 -18.72
CA VAL A 41 -8.26 6.71 -18.38
C VAL A 41 -7.84 5.24 -18.41
N LEU A 42 -7.06 4.81 -19.41
CA LEU A 42 -6.61 3.43 -19.58
C LEU A 42 -5.47 3.01 -18.63
N ASP A 43 -4.80 3.94 -17.95
CA ASP A 43 -3.78 3.60 -16.95
C ASP A 43 -4.40 2.79 -15.79
N PRO A 44 -3.90 1.59 -15.45
CA PRO A 44 -4.49 0.78 -14.40
C PRO A 44 -4.30 1.36 -12.99
N MET A 45 -3.38 2.31 -12.77
CA MET A 45 -3.09 2.88 -11.46
C MET A 45 -4.21 3.82 -10.99
N HIS A 46 -4.95 3.46 -9.94
CA HIS A 46 -6.00 4.33 -9.38
C HIS A 46 -5.52 5.26 -8.28
N SER A 47 -4.56 4.82 -7.48
CA SER A 47 -4.04 5.64 -6.39
C SER A 47 -2.60 5.28 -6.04
N VAL A 48 -1.90 6.29 -5.51
CA VAL A 48 -0.57 6.15 -4.92
C VAL A 48 -0.66 6.70 -3.51
N SER A 49 -0.25 5.90 -2.53
CA SER A 49 -0.19 6.32 -1.13
C SER A 49 1.25 6.26 -0.63
N HIS A 50 1.60 7.15 0.28
CA HIS A 50 2.87 7.16 1.00
C HIS A 50 2.59 7.09 2.49
N THR A 51 3.11 6.07 3.16
CA THR A 51 3.00 5.89 4.61
C THR A 51 4.39 5.91 5.22
N PHE A 52 4.56 6.57 6.37
CA PHE A 52 5.86 6.67 7.04
C PHE A 52 5.79 5.94 8.38
N ILE A 53 6.70 4.99 8.60
CA ILE A 53 6.78 4.23 9.85
C ILE A 53 8.19 4.21 10.40
N SER A 54 8.31 4.18 11.72
CA SER A 54 9.57 3.96 12.43
C SER A 54 9.54 2.61 13.12
N LEU A 55 10.59 1.81 12.94
CA LEU A 55 10.73 0.48 13.54
C LEU A 55 11.94 0.42 14.50
N PRO A 56 11.85 -0.37 15.60
CA PRO A 56 13.00 -0.77 16.40
C PRO A 56 14.07 -1.51 15.60
N THR A 57 15.30 -1.44 16.11
CA THR A 57 16.20 -2.60 16.05
C THR A 57 15.83 -3.58 17.16
N PHE A 58 15.30 -4.76 16.83
CA PHE A 58 14.98 -5.80 17.81
C PHE A 58 16.22 -6.63 18.16
N ARG A 59 16.53 -6.75 19.46
CA ARG A 59 17.55 -7.70 19.96
C ARG A 59 17.11 -9.15 19.83
N GLU A 60 15.87 -9.41 20.24
CA GLU A 60 15.26 -10.74 20.20
C GLU A 60 13.96 -10.66 19.40
N PHE A 61 13.99 -11.17 18.18
CA PHE A 61 12.82 -11.23 17.31
C PHE A 61 12.14 -12.59 17.45
N THR A 62 11.20 -12.68 18.38
CA THR A 62 10.56 -13.96 18.77
C THR A 62 9.35 -14.31 17.93
N LYS A 63 8.69 -13.32 17.33
CA LYS A 63 7.49 -13.50 16.50
C LYS A 63 7.38 -12.42 15.43
N PRO A 64 6.65 -12.70 14.33
CA PRO A 64 6.30 -11.66 13.37
C PRO A 64 5.51 -10.51 13.98
N GLU A 65 5.89 -9.28 13.65
CA GLU A 65 5.23 -8.05 14.13
C GLU A 65 4.40 -7.43 12.99
N GLU A 66 3.16 -7.05 13.27
CA GLU A 66 2.25 -6.43 12.29
C GLU A 66 2.49 -4.92 12.26
N ILE A 67 2.81 -4.37 11.07
CA ILE A 67 3.30 -2.99 10.96
C ILE A 67 2.39 -2.08 10.14
N VAL A 68 1.73 -2.61 9.10
CA VAL A 68 0.86 -1.83 8.20
C VAL A 68 -0.35 -2.67 7.80
N PHE A 69 -1.53 -2.05 7.84
CA PHE A 69 -2.79 -2.68 7.46
C PHE A 69 -3.36 -2.02 6.21
N LEU A 70 -3.39 -2.77 5.11
CA LEU A 70 -3.95 -2.36 3.84
C LEU A 70 -5.44 -2.70 3.78
N ARG A 71 -6.28 -1.76 4.22
CA ARG A 71 -7.75 -1.95 4.24
C ARG A 71 -8.36 -1.72 2.85
N THR A 72 -9.25 -2.62 2.47
CA THR A 72 -10.01 -2.51 1.21
C THR A 72 -11.47 -2.18 1.50
N THR A 73 -12.21 -1.78 0.46
CA THR A 73 -13.67 -1.69 0.49
C THR A 73 -14.34 -2.91 -0.15
N VAL A 74 -13.56 -3.92 -0.55
CA VAL A 74 -14.07 -5.09 -1.25
C VAL A 74 -14.64 -6.06 -0.20
N PRO A 75 -15.94 -6.42 -0.30
CA PRO A 75 -16.53 -7.38 0.62
C PRO A 75 -15.92 -8.77 0.41
N ALA A 76 -15.51 -9.41 1.51
CA ALA A 76 -14.99 -10.78 1.49
C ALA A 76 -16.10 -11.82 1.28
N TYR A 77 -17.33 -11.47 1.61
CA TYR A 77 -18.51 -12.31 1.47
C TYR A 77 -19.50 -11.61 0.53
N GLY A 78 -19.43 -11.94 -0.76
CA GLY A 78 -20.38 -11.47 -1.78
C GLY A 78 -21.30 -12.60 -2.23
N SER A 79 -22.59 -12.30 -2.33
CA SER A 79 -23.66 -13.25 -2.68
C SER A 79 -23.43 -13.94 -4.03
N TYR A 80 -23.56 -15.27 -4.01
CA TYR A 80 -23.52 -16.34 -5.01
C TYR A 80 -23.91 -16.12 -6.49
N HIS A 81 -24.12 -14.90 -6.99
CA HIS A 81 -24.51 -14.67 -8.38
C HIS A 81 -23.69 -13.53 -8.98
N VAL A 82 -22.80 -13.91 -9.91
CA VAL A 82 -22.00 -13.05 -10.82
C VAL A 82 -20.70 -12.48 -10.21
N GLY A 83 -19.65 -13.31 -10.26
CA GLY A 83 -18.24 -12.89 -10.11
C GLY A 83 -17.71 -12.93 -8.68
N SER A 84 -16.74 -13.80 -8.41
CA SER A 84 -15.96 -13.73 -7.17
C SER A 84 -15.06 -12.49 -7.24
N TYR A 85 -15.32 -11.50 -6.39
CA TYR A 85 -14.43 -10.38 -6.18
C TYR A 85 -13.34 -10.83 -5.21
N ASP A 86 -12.10 -10.74 -5.65
CA ASP A 86 -10.95 -11.05 -4.82
C ASP A 86 -9.99 -9.87 -4.75
N VAL A 87 -9.07 -9.87 -3.80
CA VAL A 87 -8.02 -8.85 -3.70
C VAL A 87 -6.67 -9.52 -3.58
N LYS A 88 -5.74 -9.10 -4.43
CA LYS A 88 -4.35 -9.53 -4.41
C LYS A 88 -3.48 -8.44 -3.80
N PHE A 89 -2.60 -8.87 -2.89
CA PHE A 89 -1.60 -8.04 -2.27
C PHE A 89 -0.21 -8.57 -2.61
N ASP A 90 0.65 -7.71 -3.15
CA ASP A 90 2.00 -8.06 -3.57
C ASP A 90 3.02 -7.08 -2.99
N ILE A 91 4.20 -7.58 -2.62
CA ILE A 91 5.39 -6.76 -2.39
C ILE A 91 6.12 -6.67 -3.73
N LEU A 92 6.29 -5.44 -4.24
CA LEU A 92 6.90 -5.21 -5.55
C LEU A 92 8.41 -4.98 -5.46
N GLU A 93 8.85 -4.13 -4.52
CA GLU A 93 10.26 -3.73 -4.38
C GLU A 93 10.56 -3.27 -2.93
N GLY A 94 11.85 -3.15 -2.62
CA GLY A 94 12.33 -2.57 -1.36
C GLY A 94 12.26 -3.49 -0.13
N ASN A 95 11.99 -4.79 -0.32
CA ASN A 95 11.99 -5.78 0.75
C ASN A 95 13.42 -6.23 1.11
N VAL A 96 14.13 -5.38 1.84
CA VAL A 96 15.50 -5.64 2.30
C VAL A 96 15.55 -6.95 3.08
N ASP A 97 16.47 -7.83 2.70
CA ASP A 97 16.69 -9.15 3.32
C ASP A 97 15.45 -10.05 3.42
N ASN A 98 14.43 -9.80 2.59
CA ASN A 98 13.10 -10.42 2.69
C ASN A 98 12.50 -10.30 4.11
N ALA A 99 12.76 -9.18 4.78
CA ALA A 99 12.36 -8.96 6.16
C ALA A 99 10.86 -8.74 6.35
N PHE A 100 10.12 -8.52 5.26
CA PHE A 100 8.68 -8.31 5.29
C PHE A 100 7.91 -9.36 4.49
N ASN A 101 6.71 -9.71 4.96
CA ASN A 101 5.72 -10.42 4.17
C ASN A 101 4.35 -9.74 4.26
N ILE A 102 3.44 -10.12 3.36
CA ILE A 102 2.05 -9.70 3.42
C ILE A 102 1.16 -10.94 3.49
N ILE A 103 0.19 -10.89 4.38
CA ILE A 103 -0.86 -11.92 4.46
C ILE A 103 -2.21 -11.28 4.26
N LYS A 104 -3.12 -12.05 3.69
CA LYS A 104 -4.50 -11.63 3.50
C LYS A 104 -5.35 -12.14 4.64
N ARG A 105 -6.16 -11.26 5.23
CA ARG A 105 -7.15 -11.57 6.26
C ARG A 105 -8.49 -10.96 5.89
N VAL A 106 -9.52 -11.39 6.62
CA VAL A 106 -10.85 -10.78 6.58
C VAL A 106 -11.09 -10.14 7.94
N GLU A 107 -11.33 -8.83 7.96
CA GLU A 107 -11.71 -8.09 9.15
C GLU A 107 -13.02 -7.36 8.85
N ASN A 108 -14.01 -7.48 9.73
CA ASN A 108 -15.32 -6.82 9.57
C ASN A 108 -15.98 -7.06 8.20
N GLY A 109 -15.79 -8.24 7.61
CA GLY A 109 -16.39 -8.62 6.34
C GLY A 109 -15.69 -8.06 5.09
N VAL A 110 -14.54 -7.40 5.21
CA VAL A 110 -13.73 -6.92 4.07
C VAL A 110 -12.34 -7.53 4.06
N TYR A 111 -11.70 -7.56 2.90
CA TYR A 111 -10.30 -8.01 2.79
C TYR A 111 -9.34 -6.95 3.35
N VAL A 112 -8.35 -7.43 4.10
CA VAL A 112 -7.25 -6.63 4.65
C VAL A 112 -5.92 -7.32 4.36
N GLY A 113 -4.97 -6.58 3.78
CA GLY A 113 -3.59 -7.02 3.64
C GLY A 113 -2.78 -6.60 4.87
N VAL A 114 -2.28 -7.56 5.63
CA VAL A 114 -1.46 -7.29 6.83
C VAL A 114 0.01 -7.46 6.47
N VAL A 115 0.73 -6.34 6.45
CA VAL A 115 2.19 -6.33 6.28
C VAL A 115 2.82 -6.63 7.63
N ARG A 116 3.74 -7.58 7.64
CA ARG A 116 4.45 -8.00 8.85
C ARG A 116 5.94 -7.96 8.64
N GLN A 117 6.65 -7.51 9.65
CA GLN A 117 8.06 -7.83 9.80
C GLN A 117 8.16 -9.31 10.19
N VAL A 118 9.00 -10.07 9.51
CA VAL A 118 9.25 -11.50 9.78
C VAL A 118 10.72 -11.79 10.07
N LYS A 119 11.58 -10.78 9.92
CA LYS A 119 13.01 -10.83 10.26
C LYS A 119 13.40 -9.51 10.91
N SER A 120 14.25 -9.57 11.93
CA SER A 120 14.83 -8.36 12.51
C SER A 120 15.65 -7.60 11.47
N LEU A 121 15.56 -6.28 11.51
CA LEU A 121 16.42 -5.36 10.77
C LEU A 121 17.26 -4.60 11.79
N ILE A 122 18.55 -4.47 11.51
CA ILE A 122 19.48 -3.72 12.35
C ILE A 122 19.63 -2.33 11.73
N GLY A 123 19.28 -1.31 12.49
CA GLY A 123 19.45 0.08 12.09
C GLY A 123 20.88 0.61 12.28
N PRO A 124 21.15 1.84 11.82
CA PRO A 124 20.24 2.71 11.09
C PRO A 124 20.03 2.24 9.64
N LEU A 125 18.78 2.08 9.23
CA LEU A 125 18.41 1.67 7.87
C LEU A 125 17.19 2.44 7.40
N THR A 126 17.18 2.83 6.13
CA THR A 126 16.01 3.41 5.47
C THR A 126 15.70 2.63 4.21
N THR A 127 14.44 2.25 4.02
CA THR A 127 13.97 1.60 2.79
C THR A 127 12.55 2.06 2.45
N VAL A 128 12.18 1.91 1.18
CA VAL A 128 10.80 2.12 0.73
C VAL A 128 10.24 0.79 0.28
N LEU A 129 9.38 0.19 1.09
CA LEU A 129 8.67 -1.02 0.75
C LEU A 129 7.47 -0.65 -0.15
N LYS A 130 7.56 -0.97 -1.44
CA LYS A 130 6.47 -0.70 -2.38
C LYS A 130 5.56 -1.90 -2.49
N LEU A 131 4.30 -1.65 -2.23
CA LEU A 131 3.24 -2.63 -2.18
C LEU A 131 2.24 -2.36 -3.30
N SER A 132 1.59 -3.42 -3.76
CA SER A 132 0.50 -3.36 -4.71
C SER A 132 -0.74 -4.01 -4.11
N MET A 133 -1.86 -3.31 -4.22
CA MET A 133 -3.19 -3.84 -3.95
C MET A 133 -3.99 -3.80 -5.24
N ARG A 134 -4.43 -4.97 -5.71
CA ARG A 134 -5.22 -5.12 -6.94
C ARG A 134 -6.52 -5.86 -6.64
N ASN A 135 -7.61 -5.35 -7.19
CA ASN A 135 -8.88 -6.05 -7.13
C ASN A 135 -8.93 -7.03 -8.32
N LEU A 136 -9.25 -8.28 -8.06
CA LEU A 136 -9.40 -9.31 -9.07
C LEU A 136 -10.89 -9.42 -9.42
N THR A 137 -11.21 -9.31 -10.70
CA THR A 137 -12.54 -9.57 -11.24
C THR A 137 -12.46 -10.64 -12.33
N THR A 138 -13.58 -11.32 -12.59
CA THR A 138 -13.65 -12.36 -13.63
C THR A 138 -13.41 -11.83 -15.05
N GLN A 139 -13.48 -10.52 -15.28
CA GLN A 139 -13.25 -9.87 -16.58
C GLN A 139 -11.81 -9.32 -16.74
N GLY A 140 -10.94 -9.51 -15.75
CA GLY A 140 -9.57 -9.00 -15.75
C GLY A 140 -9.24 -8.13 -14.54
N ASP A 141 -7.95 -7.87 -14.34
CA ASP A 141 -7.38 -7.07 -13.23
C ASP A 141 -8.09 -5.70 -13.17
N SER A 142 -8.87 -5.49 -12.11
CA SER A 142 -9.42 -4.17 -11.83
C SER A 142 -8.34 -3.42 -11.06
N GLY A 143 -7.82 -2.34 -11.66
CA GLY A 143 -7.30 -1.22 -10.91
C GLY A 143 -6.22 -1.46 -9.84
N GLN A 144 -5.02 -0.93 -10.06
CA GLN A 144 -3.91 -1.05 -9.11
C GLN A 144 -3.81 0.14 -8.16
N ASN A 145 -3.69 -0.13 -6.86
CA ASN A 145 -3.28 0.85 -5.87
C ASN A 145 -1.84 0.56 -5.46
N ILE A 146 -0.99 1.57 -5.54
CA ILE A 146 0.41 1.50 -5.12
C ILE A 146 0.54 2.13 -3.74
N ILE A 147 1.19 1.43 -2.82
CA ILE A 147 1.44 1.92 -1.45
C ILE A 147 2.94 1.89 -1.20
N ASN A 148 3.54 3.05 -1.00
CA ASN A 148 4.94 3.22 -0.66
C ASN A 148 5.07 3.38 0.85
N VAL A 149 5.55 2.36 1.54
CA VAL A 149 5.83 2.43 2.97
C VAL A 149 7.28 2.82 3.17
N HIS A 150 7.51 4.05 3.60
CA HIS A 150 8.82 4.55 4.02
C HIS A 150 9.12 4.02 5.41
N VAL A 151 10.10 3.12 5.50
CA VAL A 151 10.50 2.45 6.74
C VAL A 151 11.82 3.03 7.20
N PHE A 152 11.83 3.55 8.43
CA PHE A 152 13.04 3.98 9.11
C PHE A 152 13.30 3.05 10.29
N VAL A 153 14.42 2.33 10.27
CA VAL A 153 14.85 1.46 11.37
C VAL A 153 15.83 2.24 12.22
N SER A 154 15.51 2.40 13.50
CA SER A 154 16.32 3.13 14.48
C SER A 154 17.68 2.45 14.72
N GLU A 155 18.75 3.24 14.87
CA GLU A 155 20.04 2.74 15.36
C GLU A 155 19.96 2.25 16.82
N PHE A 156 18.98 2.75 17.57
CA PHE A 156 18.75 2.36 18.94
C PHE A 156 17.90 1.09 18.99
N TRP A 157 18.34 0.15 19.81
CA TRP A 157 17.61 -1.06 20.16
C TRP A 157 16.81 -0.82 21.45
N PHE A 158 15.70 -1.52 21.59
CA PHE A 158 14.86 -1.52 22.79
C PHE A 158 14.35 -2.92 23.12
#